data_AF-A0A836C3E6-F1
#
_entry.id   AF-A0A836C3E6-F1
#
_cell.length_a   1.000
_cell.length_b   1.000
_cell.length_c   1.000
_cell.angle_alpha   90.00
_cell.angle_beta   90.00
_cell.angle_gamma   90.00
#
_symmetry.space_group_name_H-M   'P 1'
#
loop_
_entity.id
_entity.type
_entity.pdbx_description
1 polymer ?
#
loop_
_entity_poly.entity_id
_entity_poly.type
_entity_poly.pdbx_seq_one_letter_code
_entity_poly.pdbx_strand_id
1 'polypeptide(L)'
;MDFNWLIASFGASAVLMFGLPAAKLSQPRNVVGGHCISALTGILVRLIIQPQYAGGNLNFISTALGMSLSLTAMQATGTTHPPAGATGLLAASTDPIPDWQGFKFLLTALAGSSVMVLVALVFNNLIPGRRYPTFW
;
A
#
# COMPACT_ATOMS: atom_id res chain seq x y z
N MET A 1 9.34 -15.75 -1.43
CA MET A 1 8.26 -14.78 -1.71
C MET A 1 8.76 -13.92 -2.85
N ASP A 2 8.30 -14.19 -4.07
CA ASP A 2 8.58 -13.30 -5.19
C ASP A 2 7.72 -12.05 -5.00
N PHE A 3 8.34 -10.88 -4.82
CA PHE A 3 7.66 -9.60 -4.57
C PHE A 3 6.82 -9.10 -5.76
N ASN A 4 6.62 -9.93 -6.79
CA ASN A 4 5.87 -9.66 -8.00
C ASN A 4 4.43 -9.18 -7.73
N TRP A 5 3.87 -9.48 -6.57
CA TRP A 5 2.53 -9.06 -6.17
C TRP A 5 2.41 -7.55 -5.92
N LEU A 6 3.47 -6.87 -5.46
CA LEU A 6 3.44 -5.41 -5.24
C LEU A 6 3.40 -4.60 -6.55
N ILE A 7 3.66 -5.24 -7.69
CA ILE A 7 3.67 -4.60 -9.01
C ILE A 7 2.30 -3.99 -9.34
N ALA A 8 1.20 -4.66 -8.99
CA ALA A 8 -0.14 -4.15 -9.28
C ALA A 8 -0.45 -2.87 -8.46
N SER A 9 -0.07 -2.88 -7.18
CA SER A 9 -0.27 -1.74 -6.28
C SER A 9 0.57 -0.53 -6.71
N PHE A 10 1.87 -0.73 -6.92
CA PHE A 10 2.76 0.35 -7.38
C PHE A 10 2.50 0.78 -8.83
N GLY A 11 2.06 -0.11 -9.70
CA GLY A 11 1.64 0.25 -11.06
C GLY A 11 0.48 1.25 -11.04
N ALA A 12 -0.54 1.00 -10.22
CA ALA A 12 -1.65 1.94 -10.03
C ALA A 12 -1.20 3.24 -9.34
N SER A 13 -0.28 3.18 -8.38
CA SER A 13 0.35 4.38 -7.80
C SER A 13 1.05 5.21 -8.87
N ALA A 14 1.69 4.58 -9.86
CA ALA A 14 2.44 5.27 -10.91
C ALA A 14 1.50 6.04 -11.82
N VAL A 15 0.40 5.41 -12.22
CA VAL A 15 -0.66 6.07 -13.00
C VAL A 15 -1.14 7.34 -12.29
N LEU A 16 -1.39 7.29 -10.97
CA LEU A 16 -1.81 8.46 -10.22
C LEU A 16 -0.72 9.52 -10.07
N MET A 17 0.50 9.13 -9.69
CA MET A 17 1.58 10.06 -9.37
C MET A 17 2.15 10.77 -10.61
N PHE A 18 2.17 10.11 -11.75
CA PHE A 18 2.73 10.67 -12.99
C PHE A 18 1.66 11.20 -13.95
N GLY A 19 0.46 10.58 -13.94
CA GLY A 19 -0.69 11.00 -14.74
C GLY A 19 -1.49 12.13 -14.10
N LEU A 20 -1.68 12.11 -12.77
CA LEU A 20 -2.41 13.13 -12.02
C LEU A 20 -1.59 13.65 -10.81
N PRO A 21 -0.43 14.28 -11.03
CA PRO A 21 0.45 14.73 -9.95
C PRO A 21 -0.15 15.80 -9.05
N ALA A 22 -1.12 16.59 -9.52
CA ALA A 22 -1.79 17.60 -8.71
C ALA A 22 -2.93 17.04 -7.84
N ALA A 23 -3.36 15.80 -8.08
CA ALA A 23 -4.47 15.20 -7.36
C ALA A 23 -4.09 14.95 -5.89
N LYS A 24 -5.10 15.09 -5.01
CA LYS A 24 -4.80 14.98 -3.59
C LYS A 24 -4.30 13.57 -3.20
N LEU A 25 -4.88 12.55 -3.83
CA LEU A 25 -4.56 11.15 -3.55
C LEU A 25 -3.14 10.75 -4.02
N SER A 26 -2.50 11.58 -4.86
CA SER A 26 -1.16 11.33 -5.40
C SER A 26 -0.04 11.95 -4.56
N GLN A 27 -0.35 12.71 -3.51
CA GLN A 27 0.68 13.43 -2.76
C GLN A 27 1.48 12.51 -1.81
N PRO A 28 2.73 12.88 -1.48
CA PRO A 28 3.67 12.01 -0.77
C PRO A 28 3.14 11.41 0.53
N ARG A 29 2.44 12.21 1.36
CA ARG A 29 1.85 11.74 2.61
C ARG A 29 0.84 10.62 2.38
N ASN A 30 -0.01 10.75 1.36
CA ASN A 30 -1.02 9.75 1.02
C ASN A 30 -0.36 8.50 0.46
N VAL A 31 0.65 8.64 -0.41
CA VAL A 31 1.36 7.49 -0.98
C VAL A 31 2.05 6.68 0.11
N VAL A 32 2.98 7.28 0.87
CA VAL A 32 3.75 6.55 1.90
C VAL A 32 2.86 6.12 3.05
N GLY A 33 2.02 7.03 3.57
CA GLY A 33 1.10 6.75 4.67
C GLY A 33 0.08 5.69 4.30
N GLY A 34 -0.48 5.75 3.09
CA GLY A 34 -1.45 4.79 2.60
C GLY A 34 -0.87 3.39 2.48
N HIS A 35 0.32 3.23 1.89
CA HIS A 35 0.98 1.92 1.80
C HIS A 35 1.38 1.39 3.18
N CYS A 36 1.87 2.24 4.08
CA CYS A 36 2.20 1.88 5.46
C CYS A 36 0.99 1.33 6.22
N ILE A 37 -0.10 2.11 6.25
CA ILE A 37 -1.33 1.76 6.96
C ILE A 37 -1.93 0.50 6.35
N SER A 38 -2.00 0.42 5.02
CA SER A 38 -2.58 -0.74 4.35
C SER A 38 -1.78 -2.01 4.62
N ALA A 39 -0.45 -1.94 4.56
CA ALA A 39 0.41 -3.08 4.90
C ALA A 39 0.21 -3.53 6.35
N LEU A 40 0.19 -2.59 7.30
CA LEU A 40 -0.02 -2.89 8.72
C LEU A 40 -1.39 -3.51 8.96
N THR A 41 -2.46 -2.91 8.43
CA THR A 41 -3.82 -3.41 8.56
C THR A 41 -3.97 -4.79 7.96
N GLY A 42 -3.44 -5.05 6.76
CA GLY A 42 -3.50 -6.37 6.14
C GLY A 42 -2.74 -7.45 6.93
N ILE A 43 -1.57 -7.12 7.49
CA ILE A 43 -0.82 -8.00 8.39
C ILE A 43 -1.65 -8.33 9.64
N LEU A 44 -2.28 -7.33 10.27
CA LEU A 44 -3.11 -7.52 11.46
C LEU A 44 -4.34 -8.39 11.16
N VAL A 45 -5.04 -8.13 10.05
CA VAL A 45 -6.19 -8.94 9.61
C VAL A 45 -5.78 -10.39 9.44
N ARG A 46 -4.65 -10.63 8.77
CA ARG A 46 -4.11 -11.98 8.60
C ARG A 46 -3.83 -12.67 9.92
N LEU A 47 -3.15 -11.99 10.86
CA LEU A 47 -2.81 -12.55 12.18
C LEU A 47 -4.05 -12.95 12.98
N ILE A 48 -5.17 -12.25 12.79
CA ILE A 48 -6.44 -12.51 13.49
C ILE A 48 -7.25 -13.61 12.79
N ILE A 49 -7.34 -13.57 11.45
CA ILE A 49 -8.27 -14.38 10.65
C ILE A 49 -7.64 -15.71 10.18
N GLN A 50 -6.32 -15.79 10.05
CA GLN A 50 -5.61 -16.97 9.59
C GLN A 50 -4.63 -17.52 10.63
N PRO A 51 -5.10 -17.99 11.80
CA PRO A 51 -4.25 -18.74 12.70
C PRO A 51 -3.71 -19.99 11.99
N GLN A 52 -2.40 -20.22 12.13
CA GLN A 52 -1.64 -21.30 11.50
C GLN A 52 -2.22 -22.71 11.78
N TYR A 53 -3.09 -22.83 12.78
CA TYR A 53 -3.70 -24.06 13.28
C TYR A 53 -5.18 -24.23 12.90
N ALA A 54 -5.78 -23.28 12.17
CA ALA A 54 -7.25 -23.24 11.99
C ALA A 54 -7.80 -24.15 10.88
N GLY A 55 -6.96 -24.87 10.12
CA GLY A 55 -7.39 -25.92 9.17
C GLY A 55 -8.30 -25.50 8.01
N GLY A 56 -8.70 -24.22 7.93
CA GLY A 56 -9.63 -23.69 6.93
C GLY A 56 -9.02 -22.55 6.11
N ASN A 57 -9.18 -22.61 4.79
CA ASN A 57 -8.73 -21.56 3.86
C ASN A 57 -9.71 -20.37 3.90
N LEU A 58 -9.50 -19.43 4.82
CA LEU A 58 -10.30 -18.20 4.95
C LEU A 58 -9.72 -17.02 4.15
N ASN A 59 -8.94 -17.28 3.09
CA ASN A 59 -8.28 -16.24 2.29
C ASN A 59 -9.25 -15.19 1.78
N PHE A 60 -10.41 -15.60 1.24
CA PHE A 60 -11.38 -14.65 0.69
C PHE A 60 -11.86 -13.63 1.74
N ILE A 61 -12.09 -14.07 2.98
CA ILE A 61 -12.50 -13.20 4.08
C ILE A 61 -11.35 -12.27 4.47
N SER A 62 -10.15 -12.84 4.65
CA SER A 62 -8.96 -12.08 5.03
C SER A 62 -8.66 -10.99 4.01
N THR A 63 -8.71 -11.30 2.71
CA THR A 63 -8.50 -10.31 1.62
C THR A 63 -9.55 -9.21 1.58
N ALA A 64 -10.83 -9.56 1.73
CA ALA A 64 -11.93 -8.58 1.74
C ALA A 64 -11.83 -7.64 2.94
N LEU A 65 -11.52 -8.18 4.13
CA LEU A 65 -11.31 -7.40 5.35
C LEU A 65 -10.03 -6.57 5.26
N GLY A 66 -8.94 -7.14 4.73
CA GLY A 66 -7.66 -6.45 4.54
C GLY A 66 -7.82 -5.22 3.66
N MET A 67 -8.51 -5.34 2.52
CA MET A 67 -8.81 -4.20 1.64
C MET A 67 -9.71 -3.15 2.32
N SER A 68 -10.87 -3.59 2.84
CA SER A 68 -11.88 -2.67 3.37
C SER A 68 -11.40 -1.92 4.62
N LEU A 69 -10.77 -2.62 5.57
CA LEU A 69 -10.22 -1.99 6.77
C LEU A 69 -9.03 -1.08 6.45
N SER A 70 -8.20 -1.43 5.46
CA SER A 70 -7.12 -0.54 5.02
C SER A 70 -7.68 0.77 4.48
N LEU A 71 -8.73 0.71 3.66
CA LEU A 71 -9.41 1.91 3.16
C LEU A 71 -10.01 2.74 4.30
N THR A 72 -10.72 2.10 5.24
CA THR A 72 -11.29 2.79 6.40
C THR A 72 -10.22 3.47 7.24
N ALA A 73 -9.09 2.80 7.50
CA ALA A 73 -7.97 3.35 8.27
C ALA A 73 -7.29 4.51 7.54
N MET A 74 -7.12 4.42 6.22
CA MET A 74 -6.59 5.52 5.42
C MET A 74 -7.53 6.74 5.43
N GLN A 75 -8.84 6.52 5.32
CA GLN A 75 -9.84 7.59 5.42
C GLN A 75 -9.80 8.27 6.79
N ALA A 76 -9.72 7.48 7.87
CA ALA A 76 -9.65 7.99 9.24
C ALA A 76 -8.39 8.83 9.52
N THR A 77 -7.25 8.48 8.90
CA THR A 77 -5.96 9.16 9.09
C THR A 77 -5.69 10.27 8.06
N GLY A 78 -6.60 10.45 7.10
CA GLY A 78 -6.42 11.40 6.00
C GLY A 78 -5.23 11.06 5.11
N THR A 79 -4.96 9.77 4.90
CA THR A 79 -3.84 9.25 4.09
C THR A 79 -4.31 8.46 2.86
N THR A 80 -5.55 8.67 2.43
CA THR A 80 -6.19 7.91 1.34
C THR A 80 -5.35 7.90 0.07
N HIS A 81 -4.81 6.73 -0.24
CA HIS A 81 -4.19 6.41 -1.52
C HIS A 81 -4.80 5.10 -2.03
N PRO A 82 -5.83 5.15 -2.90
CA PRO A 82 -6.56 3.96 -3.33
C PRO A 82 -5.68 2.79 -3.82
N PRO A 83 -4.55 3.01 -4.54
CA PRO A 83 -3.64 1.93 -4.91
C PRO A 83 -3.06 1.15 -3.73
N ALA A 84 -2.88 1.79 -2.57
CA ALA A 84 -2.40 1.13 -1.36
C ALA A 84 -3.41 0.13 -0.79
N GLY A 85 -4.70 0.25 -1.11
CA GLY A 85 -5.69 -0.78 -0.74
C GLY A 85 -5.29 -2.18 -1.23
N ALA A 86 -4.71 -2.26 -2.44
CA ALA A 86 -4.16 -3.51 -2.96
C ALA A 86 -2.97 -4.04 -2.12
N THR A 87 -2.16 -3.16 -1.52
CA THR A 87 -1.11 -3.56 -0.57
C THR A 87 -1.70 -4.26 0.66
N GLY A 88 -2.79 -3.72 1.21
CA GLY A 88 -3.47 -4.33 2.37
C GLY A 88 -4.18 -5.63 2.04
N LEU A 89 -4.81 -5.71 0.87
CA LEU A 89 -5.38 -6.94 0.33
C LEU A 89 -4.30 -8.03 0.23
N LEU A 90 -3.15 -7.71 -0.37
CA LEU A 90 -2.06 -8.67 -0.57
C LEU A 90 -1.46 -9.15 0.75
N ALA A 91 -1.20 -8.22 1.68
CA ALA A 91 -0.73 -8.53 3.02
C ALA A 91 -1.68 -9.50 3.76
N ALA A 92 -2.99 -9.35 3.54
CA ALA A 92 -4.01 -10.21 4.13
C ALA A 92 -4.18 -11.56 3.40
N SER A 93 -3.81 -11.64 2.11
CA SER A 93 -3.98 -12.82 1.24
C SER A 93 -2.86 -13.86 1.31
N THR A 94 -1.70 -13.51 1.87
CA THR A 94 -0.48 -14.27 1.64
C THR A 94 -0.38 -15.47 2.59
N ASP A 95 -0.39 -16.69 2.04
CA ASP A 95 -0.22 -17.96 2.75
C ASP A 95 1.13 -18.64 2.40
N PRO A 96 1.86 -19.25 3.35
CA PRO A 96 2.18 -18.74 4.69
C PRO A 96 3.34 -17.72 4.63
N ILE A 97 3.30 -16.72 5.51
CA ILE A 97 4.40 -15.81 5.84
C ILE A 97 5.14 -16.45 7.04
N PRO A 98 6.32 -17.08 6.86
CA PRO A 98 7.22 -17.43 7.95
C PRO A 98 7.42 -16.28 8.93
N ASP A 99 7.83 -16.62 10.15
CA ASP A 99 8.16 -15.63 11.18
C ASP A 99 9.04 -14.52 10.60
N TRP A 100 8.76 -13.27 11.01
CA TRP A 100 9.41 -12.04 10.54
C TRP A 100 9.09 -11.54 9.11
N GLN A 101 8.39 -12.31 8.27
CA GLN A 101 8.13 -11.86 6.90
C GLN A 101 7.05 -10.77 6.78
N GLY A 102 6.13 -10.64 7.75
CA GLY A 102 5.19 -9.51 7.80
C GLY A 102 5.92 -8.17 7.98
N PHE A 103 6.95 -8.15 8.83
CA PHE A 103 7.81 -6.98 9.00
C PHE A 103 8.59 -6.66 7.72
N LYS A 104 9.13 -7.68 7.04
CA LYS A 104 9.79 -7.49 5.73
C LYS A 104 8.83 -6.93 4.68
N PHE A 105 7.58 -7.37 4.65
CA PHE A 105 6.57 -6.85 3.73
C PHE A 105 6.29 -5.36 3.99
N LEU A 106 6.09 -4.98 5.26
CA LEU A 106 5.91 -3.59 5.67
C LEU A 106 7.12 -2.71 5.25
N LEU A 107 8.33 -3.17 5.54
CA LEU A 107 9.55 -2.45 5.14
C LEU A 107 9.67 -2.33 3.62
N THR A 108 9.30 -3.37 2.86
CA THR A 108 9.33 -3.34 1.39
C THR A 108 8.32 -2.35 0.84
N ALA A 109 7.10 -2.33 1.39
CA ALA A 109 6.07 -1.38 0.99
C ALA A 109 6.48 0.07 1.30
N LEU A 110 7.09 0.30 2.46
CA LEU A 110 7.63 1.61 2.85
C LEU A 110 8.79 2.05 1.97
N ALA A 111 9.77 1.18 1.74
CA ALA A 111 10.91 1.47 0.89
C ALA A 111 10.46 1.75 -0.55
N GLY A 112 9.61 0.89 -1.12
CA GLY A 112 9.08 1.04 -2.47
C GLY A 112 8.28 2.33 -2.67
N SER A 113 7.34 2.62 -1.77
CA SER A 113 6.56 3.87 -1.81
C SER A 113 7.44 5.12 -1.62
N SER A 114 8.47 5.05 -0.77
CA SER A 114 9.41 6.15 -0.57
C SER A 114 10.27 6.40 -1.80
N VAL A 115 10.84 5.35 -2.41
CA VAL A 115 11.59 5.45 -3.68
C VAL A 115 10.69 6.02 -4.78
N MET A 116 9.45 5.57 -4.84
CA MET A 116 8.49 6.05 -5.82
C MET A 116 8.17 7.55 -5.67
N VAL A 117 7.99 8.01 -4.43
CA VAL A 117 7.87 9.44 -4.12
C VAL A 117 9.12 10.21 -4.55
N LEU A 118 10.33 9.70 -4.27
CA LEU A 118 11.57 10.34 -4.71
C LEU A 118 11.63 10.49 -6.23
N VAL A 119 11.28 9.43 -6.97
CA VAL A 119 11.22 9.49 -8.44
C VAL A 119 10.16 10.49 -8.91
N ALA A 120 8.98 10.51 -8.29
CA ALA A 120 7.91 11.45 -8.63
C ALA A 120 8.28 12.91 -8.31
N LEU A 121 9.04 13.16 -7.24
CA LEU A 121 9.59 14.48 -6.92
C LEU A 121 10.54 14.96 -8.01
N VAL A 122 11.47 14.11 -8.45
CA VAL A 122 12.41 14.50 -9.51
C VAL A 122 11.66 14.70 -10.82
N PHE A 123 10.91 13.70 -11.28
CA PHE A 123 10.28 13.71 -12.59
C PHE A 123 9.26 14.85 -12.75
N ASN A 124 8.34 15.03 -11.78
CA ASN A 124 7.29 16.03 -11.93
C ASN A 124 7.81 17.47 -11.80
N ASN A 125 8.92 17.72 -11.09
CA ASN A 125 9.50 19.06 -11.00
C ASN A 125 10.47 19.40 -12.14
N LEU A 126 10.90 18.42 -12.95
CA LEU A 126 11.68 18.67 -14.16
C LEU A 126 10.81 19.17 -15.33
N ILE A 127 9.50 18.94 -15.27
CA ILE A 127 8.56 19.34 -16.33
C ILE A 127 8.09 20.78 -16.07
N PRO A 128 8.32 21.73 -17.01
CA PRO A 128 7.85 23.10 -16.87
C PRO A 128 6.33 23.16 -16.66
N GLY A 129 5.89 24.00 -15.72
CA GLY A 129 4.47 24.17 -15.40
C GLY A 129 3.87 23.13 -14.46
N ARG A 130 4.63 22.10 -14.04
CA ARG A 130 4.24 21.18 -12.96
C ARG A 130 4.91 21.57 -11.64
N ARG A 131 4.23 21.26 -10.54
CA ARG A 131 4.76 21.39 -9.17
C ARG A 131 4.30 20.20 -8.36
N TYR A 132 5.24 19.49 -7.74
CA TYR A 132 4.95 18.35 -6.88
C TYR A 132 5.92 18.33 -5.68
N PRO A 133 5.45 18.28 -4.43
CA PRO A 133 4.05 18.16 -4.02
C PRO A 133 3.29 19.48 -4.14
N THR A 134 1.97 19.39 -4.27
CA THR A 134 1.04 20.54 -4.20
C THR A 134 0.46 20.73 -2.79
N PHE A 135 0.39 19.65 -2.00
CA PHE A 135 0.03 19.69 -0.58
C PHE A 135 0.76 18.57 0.17
N TRP A 136 0.90 18.70 1.50
CA TRP A 136 1.45 17.70 2.39
C TRP A 136 0.42 17.16 3.38
#